data_AF-A0A101V8U4-F1
#
_entry.id   AF-A0A101V8U4-F1
#
_cell.length_a   1.000
_cell.length_b   1.000
_cell.length_c   1.000
_cell.angle_alpha   90.00
_cell.angle_beta   90.00
_cell.angle_gamma   90.00
#
_symmetry.space_group_name_H-M   'P 1'
#
loop_
_entity.id
_entity.type
_entity.pdbx_description
1 polymer ?
#
loop_
_entity_poly.entity_id
_entity_poly.type
_entity_poly.pdbx_seq_one_letter_code
_entity_poly.pdbx_strand_id
1 'polypeptide(L)'
;MKILSKKLLLVAVCVLLAFGLVACGGGQEPAEVEGEDQKVKVALMMDSSITDGGWSQSVYEGLLMAEEEFDIEIAYTDMIGPADQEAIMRNYAQNYDVIMANGYPFEDVIHRVSEEFPDKMFIGIELPTAGPNIMTARIERGESGYIQGTIAAKMTKTNKIGYVSAFEAPHTDKELEILKEVVAELNPEAEVIAVYTSDWADVNLAKQAADSLADRGADIFTTAFHPGNMAAIQLAQERDGIYVIGMQVDSYDLGPDVVLTSTLTNTTMVVRNAIKDVLEGNYKPGTSATYGYKEGANSLGKFGNNMPEELKTEIEQLVEDIKADKVDINTDVPGYD
;
A
#
# COMPACT_ATOMS: atom_id res chain seq x y z
N MET A 1 -33.30 2.65 -95.66
CA MET A 1 -33.34 1.57 -94.66
C MET A 1 -32.34 1.86 -93.55
N LYS A 2 -32.78 2.66 -92.58
CA LYS A 2 -31.98 3.31 -91.54
C LYS A 2 -32.60 2.97 -90.17
N ILE A 3 -32.60 1.69 -89.81
CA ILE A 3 -33.34 1.18 -88.62
C ILE A 3 -32.48 0.21 -87.77
N LEU A 4 -31.16 0.14 -88.00
CA LEU A 4 -30.26 -0.75 -87.23
C LEU A 4 -29.14 -0.04 -86.45
N SER A 5 -29.22 1.28 -86.20
CA SER A 5 -28.23 2.02 -85.41
C SER A 5 -28.76 2.66 -84.12
N LYS A 6 -30.07 2.52 -83.82
CA LYS A 6 -30.68 3.10 -82.60
C LYS A 6 -30.81 2.13 -81.41
N LYS A 7 -30.62 0.82 -81.62
CA LYS A 7 -30.68 -0.18 -80.53
C LYS A 7 -29.32 -0.51 -79.91
N LEU A 8 -28.19 -0.24 -80.60
CA LEU A 8 -26.86 -0.33 -79.98
C LEU A 8 -26.51 0.91 -79.15
N LEU A 9 -27.06 2.08 -79.49
CA LEU A 9 -26.86 3.29 -78.68
C LEU A 9 -27.69 3.26 -77.38
N LEU A 10 -28.83 2.56 -77.36
CA LEU A 10 -29.66 2.44 -76.15
C LEU A 10 -29.09 1.45 -75.13
N VAL A 11 -28.37 0.41 -75.56
CA VAL A 11 -27.72 -0.54 -74.64
C VAL A 11 -26.41 0.03 -74.08
N ALA A 12 -25.70 0.86 -74.85
CA ALA A 12 -24.51 1.55 -74.35
C ALA A 12 -24.84 2.67 -73.33
N VAL A 13 -26.02 3.30 -73.42
CA VAL A 13 -26.47 4.31 -72.44
C VAL A 13 -27.03 3.65 -71.15
N CYS A 14 -27.60 2.44 -71.23
CA CYS A 14 -28.04 1.74 -70.02
C CYS A 14 -26.90 1.06 -69.23
N VAL A 15 -25.76 0.73 -69.86
CA VAL A 15 -24.61 0.16 -69.14
C VAL A 15 -23.66 1.23 -68.59
N LEU A 16 -23.64 2.45 -69.16
CA LEU A 16 -22.88 3.58 -68.60
C LEU A 16 -23.65 4.41 -67.55
N LEU A 17 -24.97 4.23 -67.41
CA LEU A 17 -25.74 4.77 -66.28
C LEU A 17 -25.81 3.84 -65.05
N ALA A 18 -25.28 2.61 -65.16
CA ALA A 18 -25.12 1.72 -64.01
C ALA A 18 -23.77 1.87 -63.28
N PHE A 19 -22.86 2.73 -63.78
CA PHE A 19 -21.55 3.01 -63.18
C PHE A 19 -21.31 4.49 -62.82
N GLY A 20 -22.35 5.32 -62.82
CA GLY A 20 -22.22 6.78 -62.66
C GLY A 20 -23.11 7.44 -61.61
N LEU A 21 -23.70 6.68 -60.68
CA LEU A 21 -24.63 7.21 -59.66
C LEU A 21 -24.41 6.62 -58.24
N VAL A 22 -23.16 6.31 -57.89
CA VAL A 22 -22.72 6.24 -56.49
C VAL A 22 -21.86 7.47 -56.18
N ALA A 23 -22.49 8.63 -56.35
CA ALA A 23 -22.02 9.91 -55.88
C ALA A 23 -23.29 10.70 -55.54
N CYS A 24 -23.44 11.08 -54.27
CA CYS A 24 -24.67 11.59 -53.62
C CYS A 24 -25.66 10.51 -53.15
N GLY A 25 -25.18 9.54 -52.38
CA GLY A 25 -25.98 8.92 -51.32
C GLY A 25 -25.27 9.24 -50.01
N GLY A 26 -25.92 9.97 -49.12
CA GLY A 26 -25.38 10.30 -47.80
C GLY A 26 -25.07 9.02 -47.05
N GLY A 27 -23.81 8.60 -47.13
CA GLY A 27 -23.25 7.66 -46.18
C GLY A 27 -23.25 8.40 -44.87
N GLN A 28 -24.23 8.08 -44.01
CA GLN A 28 -23.88 7.99 -42.60
C GLN A 28 -22.70 7.02 -42.57
N GLU A 29 -21.50 7.59 -42.44
CA GLU A 29 -20.45 6.95 -41.67
C GLU A 29 -21.15 6.34 -40.45
N PRO A 30 -20.84 5.09 -40.06
CA PRO A 30 -21.22 4.68 -38.72
C PRO A 30 -20.68 5.80 -37.85
N ALA A 31 -21.58 6.52 -37.17
CA ALA A 31 -21.15 7.48 -36.18
C ALA A 31 -20.20 6.68 -35.32
N GLU A 32 -18.93 7.06 -35.32
CA GLU A 32 -18.10 6.79 -34.16
C GLU A 32 -18.99 7.29 -33.03
N VAL A 33 -19.53 6.33 -32.28
CA VAL A 33 -19.90 6.61 -30.92
C VAL A 33 -18.54 6.95 -30.35
N GLU A 34 -18.19 8.24 -30.40
CA GLU A 34 -17.35 8.83 -29.37
C GLU A 34 -18.04 8.40 -28.10
N GLY A 35 -17.63 7.23 -27.58
CA GLY A 35 -17.79 6.97 -26.17
C GLY A 35 -17.13 8.18 -25.56
N GLU A 36 -17.90 9.00 -24.87
CA GLU A 36 -17.30 9.90 -23.91
C GLU A 36 -16.26 9.05 -23.17
N ASP A 37 -14.98 9.42 -23.26
CA ASP A 37 -13.94 8.94 -22.36
C ASP A 37 -14.41 9.33 -20.96
N GLN A 38 -15.35 8.55 -20.41
CA GLN A 38 -15.87 8.76 -19.08
C GLN A 38 -14.76 8.29 -18.17
N LYS A 39 -14.10 9.28 -17.57
CA LYS A 39 -13.08 9.09 -16.54
C LYS A 39 -13.59 8.08 -15.52
N VAL A 40 -12.72 7.16 -15.11
CA VAL A 40 -13.05 6.23 -14.02
C VAL A 40 -13.33 7.06 -12.77
N LYS A 41 -14.46 6.78 -12.12
CA LYS A 41 -14.89 7.52 -10.93
C LYS A 41 -14.47 6.78 -9.68
N VAL A 42 -13.68 7.40 -8.82
CA VAL A 42 -13.14 6.81 -7.58
C VAL A 42 -13.68 7.57 -6.37
N ALA A 43 -14.27 6.86 -5.40
CA ALA A 43 -14.77 7.47 -4.17
C ALA A 43 -14.06 6.90 -2.94
N LEU A 44 -13.63 7.75 -2.01
CA LEU A 44 -12.96 7.36 -0.76
C LEU A 44 -13.81 7.66 0.47
N MET A 45 -13.87 6.69 1.38
CA MET A 45 -14.56 6.80 2.67
C MET A 45 -13.58 6.72 3.84
N MET A 46 -13.69 7.66 4.77
CA MET A 46 -12.83 7.75 5.98
C MET A 46 -13.65 8.09 7.23
N ASP A 47 -13.24 7.57 8.38
CA ASP A 47 -13.86 7.81 9.69
C ASP A 47 -13.23 9.00 10.45
N SER A 48 -12.01 9.39 10.07
CA SER A 48 -11.27 10.57 10.57
C SER A 48 -11.18 11.66 9.49
N SER A 49 -10.59 12.82 9.84
CA SER A 49 -10.48 13.98 8.96
C SER A 49 -9.34 13.83 7.95
N ILE A 50 -9.53 14.39 6.74
CA ILE A 50 -8.45 14.56 5.75
C ILE A 50 -7.29 15.48 6.19
N THR A 51 -7.41 16.12 7.35
CA THR A 51 -6.38 17.00 7.93
C THR A 51 -5.95 16.55 9.33
N ASP A 52 -6.09 15.25 9.62
CA ASP A 52 -5.73 14.68 10.92
C ASP A 52 -4.22 14.66 11.22
N GLY A 53 -3.38 15.03 10.25
CA GLY A 53 -1.92 15.04 10.38
C GLY A 53 -1.30 13.65 10.42
N GLY A 54 -2.05 12.60 10.09
CA GLY A 54 -1.63 11.21 10.20
C GLY A 54 -2.20 10.32 9.11
N TRP A 55 -2.83 9.21 9.54
CA TRP A 55 -3.23 8.12 8.66
C TRP A 55 -4.27 8.52 7.61
N SER A 56 -5.35 9.22 7.99
CA SER A 56 -6.40 9.54 7.02
C SER A 56 -5.96 10.64 6.07
N GLN A 57 -5.16 11.59 6.55
CA GLN A 57 -4.53 12.57 5.67
C GLN A 57 -3.63 11.90 4.62
N SER A 58 -2.75 10.97 4.98
CA SER A 58 -1.85 10.32 4.01
C SER A 58 -2.59 9.47 2.97
N VAL A 59 -3.70 8.84 3.38
CA VAL A 59 -4.62 8.14 2.48
C VAL A 59 -5.27 9.10 1.48
N TYR A 60 -5.78 10.23 1.96
CA TYR A 60 -6.37 11.25 1.09
C TYR A 60 -5.36 11.87 0.12
N GLU A 61 -4.15 12.15 0.59
CA GLU A 61 -3.04 12.61 -0.26
C GLU A 61 -2.71 11.59 -1.37
N GLY A 62 -2.86 10.29 -1.08
CA GLY A 62 -2.69 9.24 -2.08
C GLY A 62 -3.78 9.24 -3.16
N LEU A 63 -5.02 9.54 -2.77
CA LEU A 63 -6.12 9.76 -3.72
C LEU A 63 -5.87 10.99 -4.60
N LEU A 64 -5.40 12.10 -4.01
CA LEU A 64 -5.05 13.31 -4.77
C LEU A 64 -3.90 13.06 -5.74
N MET A 65 -2.85 12.36 -5.31
CA MET A 65 -1.73 11.97 -6.18
C MET A 65 -2.21 11.11 -7.35
N ALA A 66 -3.13 10.18 -7.10
CA ALA A 66 -3.74 9.39 -8.16
C ALA A 66 -4.59 10.23 -9.13
N GLU A 67 -5.31 11.25 -8.68
CA GLU A 67 -6.04 12.19 -9.54
C GLU A 67 -5.11 13.01 -10.43
N GLU A 68 -3.96 13.44 -9.90
CA GLU A 68 -2.97 14.19 -10.67
C GLU A 68 -2.30 13.35 -11.76
N GLU A 69 -2.08 12.05 -11.49
CA GLU A 69 -1.34 11.15 -12.36
C GLU A 69 -2.22 10.35 -13.33
N PHE A 70 -3.45 10.04 -12.94
CA PHE A 70 -4.37 9.19 -13.69
C PHE A 70 -5.60 9.99 -14.12
N ASP A 71 -6.16 9.67 -15.30
CA ASP A 71 -7.34 10.36 -15.82
C ASP A 71 -8.64 9.88 -15.13
N ILE A 72 -8.78 10.20 -13.84
CA ILE A 72 -9.89 9.81 -12.98
C ILE A 72 -10.68 11.03 -12.47
N GLU A 73 -11.91 10.78 -12.02
CA GLU A 73 -12.70 11.74 -11.23
C GLU A 73 -12.79 11.22 -9.80
N ILE A 74 -12.40 12.01 -8.81
CA ILE A 74 -12.43 11.58 -7.41
C ILE A 74 -13.58 12.21 -6.62
N ALA A 75 -14.01 11.51 -5.57
CA ALA A 75 -14.78 12.07 -4.48
C ALA A 75 -14.34 11.47 -3.15
N TYR A 76 -14.67 12.14 -2.05
CA TYR A 76 -14.45 11.60 -0.72
C TYR A 76 -15.52 12.06 0.26
N THR A 77 -15.70 11.27 1.32
CA THR A 77 -16.40 11.69 2.54
C THR A 77 -15.53 11.27 3.72
N ASP A 78 -15.21 12.22 4.58
CA ASP A 78 -14.43 12.03 5.81
C ASP A 78 -15.34 12.14 7.04
N MET A 79 -14.79 11.86 8.24
CA MET A 79 -15.53 11.95 9.50
C MET A 79 -16.82 11.11 9.56
N ILE A 80 -16.85 9.97 8.86
CA ILE A 80 -18.04 9.12 8.77
C ILE A 80 -18.25 8.35 10.08
N GLY A 81 -19.39 8.59 10.74
CA GLY A 81 -19.81 7.80 11.88
C GLY A 81 -20.36 6.42 11.48
N PRO A 82 -20.29 5.39 12.34
CA PRO A 82 -20.73 4.03 12.03
C PRO A 82 -22.17 3.90 11.51
N ALA A 83 -23.07 4.80 11.94
CA ALA A 83 -24.47 4.79 11.53
C ALA A 83 -24.67 5.21 10.05
N ASP A 84 -23.74 5.98 9.49
CA ASP A 84 -23.87 6.59 8.15
C ASP A 84 -23.08 5.83 7.08
N GLN A 85 -22.11 5.00 7.50
CA GLN A 85 -21.21 4.27 6.59
C GLN A 85 -21.95 3.52 5.49
N GLU A 86 -22.96 2.73 5.83
CA GLU A 86 -23.65 1.89 4.86
C GLU A 86 -24.44 2.69 3.82
N ALA A 87 -25.10 3.77 4.24
CA ALA A 87 -25.85 4.62 3.34
C ALA A 87 -24.92 5.37 2.36
N ILE A 88 -23.79 5.87 2.85
CA ILE A 88 -22.79 6.57 2.04
C ILE A 88 -22.13 5.59 1.06
N MET A 89 -21.73 4.39 1.51
CA MET A 89 -21.09 3.41 0.64
C MET A 89 -22.01 2.94 -0.48
N ARG A 90 -23.29 2.67 -0.18
CA ARG A 90 -24.30 2.36 -1.21
C ARG A 90 -24.47 3.52 -2.19
N ASN A 91 -24.45 4.76 -1.71
CA ASN A 91 -24.54 5.93 -2.59
C ASN A 91 -23.33 6.03 -3.53
N TYR A 92 -22.11 5.80 -3.03
CA TYR A 92 -20.94 5.75 -3.88
C TYR A 92 -21.00 4.58 -4.87
N ALA A 93 -21.39 3.39 -4.43
CA ALA A 93 -21.50 2.23 -5.32
C ALA A 93 -22.52 2.42 -6.46
N GLN A 94 -23.53 3.28 -6.29
CA GLN A 94 -24.45 3.66 -7.35
C GLN A 94 -23.88 4.63 -8.38
N ASN A 95 -22.88 5.44 -8.02
CA ASN A 95 -22.46 6.62 -8.79
C ASN A 95 -20.97 6.64 -9.18
N TYR A 96 -20.18 5.70 -8.67
CA TYR A 96 -18.73 5.57 -8.85
C TYR A 96 -18.38 4.15 -9.29
N ASP A 97 -17.19 3.96 -9.83
CA ASP A 97 -16.71 2.68 -10.37
C ASP A 97 -15.81 1.96 -9.37
N VAL A 98 -15.02 2.73 -8.63
CA VAL A 98 -14.13 2.24 -7.56
C VAL A 98 -14.53 2.89 -6.23
N ILE A 99 -14.77 2.07 -5.22
CA ILE A 99 -15.18 2.50 -3.88
C ILE A 99 -14.09 2.08 -2.90
N MET A 100 -13.43 3.05 -2.29
CA MET A 100 -12.32 2.85 -1.38
C MET A 100 -12.79 3.08 0.05
N ALA A 101 -12.41 2.18 0.95
CA ALA A 101 -12.71 2.29 2.38
C ALA A 101 -11.42 2.26 3.20
N ASN A 102 -11.26 3.26 4.07
CA ASN A 102 -10.04 3.46 4.84
C ASN A 102 -10.06 2.70 6.17
N GLY A 103 -9.41 1.53 6.21
CA GLY A 103 -9.15 0.82 7.45
C GLY A 103 -10.33 0.07 8.07
N TYR A 104 -10.03 -0.61 9.17
CA TYR A 104 -10.87 -1.59 9.87
C TYR A 104 -12.30 -1.13 10.18
N PRO A 105 -12.59 0.15 10.51
CA PRO A 105 -13.96 0.60 10.77
C PRO A 105 -14.95 0.34 9.63
N PHE A 106 -14.47 0.09 8.40
CA PHE A 106 -15.30 -0.17 7.24
C PHE A 106 -15.38 -1.65 6.82
N GLU A 107 -14.72 -2.58 7.53
CA GLU A 107 -14.67 -4.01 7.16
C GLU A 107 -16.08 -4.60 6.96
N ASP A 108 -16.95 -4.49 7.97
CA ASP A 108 -18.27 -5.11 7.89
C ASP A 108 -19.15 -4.51 6.79
N VAL A 109 -19.03 -3.20 6.54
CA VAL A 109 -19.87 -2.49 5.58
C VAL A 109 -19.42 -2.73 4.14
N ILE A 110 -18.11 -2.81 3.90
CA ILE A 110 -17.57 -3.05 2.54
C ILE A 110 -18.00 -4.40 2.01
N HIS A 111 -17.98 -5.45 2.84
CA HIS A 111 -18.42 -6.79 2.47
C HIS A 111 -19.93 -6.83 2.21
N ARG A 112 -20.74 -6.20 3.07
CA ARG A 112 -22.20 -6.16 2.87
C ARG A 112 -22.58 -5.44 1.58
N VAL A 113 -21.97 -4.28 1.30
CA VAL A 113 -22.34 -3.48 0.14
C VAL A 113 -21.75 -4.05 -1.14
N SER A 114 -20.55 -4.64 -1.10
CA SER A 114 -19.93 -5.18 -2.32
C SER A 114 -20.74 -6.33 -2.93
N GLU A 115 -21.43 -7.13 -2.11
CA GLU A 115 -22.36 -8.18 -2.56
C GLU A 115 -23.55 -7.63 -3.35
N GLU A 116 -24.01 -6.41 -3.05
CA GLU A 116 -25.12 -5.75 -3.74
C GLU A 116 -24.69 -5.14 -5.09
N PHE A 117 -23.39 -4.87 -5.27
CA PHE A 117 -22.81 -4.20 -6.42
C PHE A 117 -21.66 -5.02 -7.04
N PRO A 118 -21.95 -6.23 -7.57
CA PRO A 118 -20.91 -7.13 -8.08
C PRO A 118 -20.13 -6.58 -9.29
N ASP A 119 -20.70 -5.61 -10.00
CA ASP A 119 -20.08 -4.95 -11.16
C ASP A 119 -19.14 -3.79 -10.76
N LYS A 120 -19.06 -3.47 -9.47
CA LYS A 120 -18.21 -2.39 -8.94
C LYS A 120 -16.97 -2.95 -8.26
N MET A 121 -15.91 -2.16 -8.28
CA MET A 121 -14.66 -2.51 -7.63
C MET A 121 -14.58 -1.84 -6.26
N PHE A 122 -14.17 -2.61 -5.25
CA PHE A 122 -13.96 -2.12 -3.89
C PHE A 122 -12.49 -2.27 -3.49
N ILE A 123 -11.91 -1.23 -2.90
CA ILE A 123 -10.56 -1.25 -2.35
C ILE A 123 -10.62 -1.03 -0.83
N GLY A 124 -10.20 -2.03 -0.07
CA GLY A 124 -9.99 -1.93 1.36
C GLY A 124 -8.56 -1.54 1.69
N ILE A 125 -8.32 -0.35 2.23
CA ILE A 125 -6.97 0.06 2.63
C ILE A 125 -6.68 -0.53 4.02
N GLU A 126 -5.65 -1.38 4.13
CA GLU A 126 -5.31 -2.16 5.33
C GLU A 126 -6.48 -2.97 5.91
N LEU A 127 -7.45 -3.39 5.09
CA LEU A 127 -8.54 -4.24 5.55
C LEU A 127 -8.09 -5.70 5.80
N PRO A 128 -8.67 -6.39 6.81
CA PRO A 128 -8.37 -7.78 7.11
C PRO A 128 -8.68 -8.78 6.00
N THR A 129 -9.76 -8.59 5.24
CA THR A 129 -10.17 -9.61 4.26
C THR A 129 -10.58 -9.04 2.91
N ALA A 130 -10.13 -9.69 1.85
CA ALA A 130 -10.59 -9.47 0.48
C ALA A 130 -11.92 -10.21 0.22
N GLY A 131 -12.52 -9.97 -0.94
CA GLY A 131 -13.82 -10.52 -1.32
C GLY A 131 -13.99 -10.56 -2.84
N PRO A 132 -15.08 -11.16 -3.38
CA PRO A 132 -15.20 -11.43 -4.83
C PRO A 132 -15.00 -10.23 -5.75
N ASN A 133 -15.27 -9.02 -5.26
CA ASN A 133 -15.03 -7.74 -5.92
C ASN A 133 -14.37 -6.71 -4.97
N ILE A 134 -13.67 -7.22 -3.94
CA ILE A 134 -12.88 -6.42 -2.99
C ILE A 134 -11.42 -6.82 -3.14
N MET A 135 -10.55 -5.86 -3.40
CA MET A 135 -9.11 -5.96 -3.21
C MET A 135 -8.74 -5.29 -1.89
N THR A 136 -7.84 -5.89 -1.12
CA THR A 136 -7.23 -5.17 0.02
C THR A 136 -5.86 -4.66 -0.38
N ALA A 137 -5.60 -3.37 -0.16
CA ALA A 137 -4.29 -2.76 -0.36
C ALA A 137 -3.55 -2.73 0.98
N ARG A 138 -2.40 -3.40 1.06
CA ARG A 138 -1.60 -3.57 2.29
C ARG A 138 -0.19 -3.02 2.12
N ILE A 139 0.40 -2.59 3.22
CA ILE A 139 1.81 -2.27 3.31
C ILE A 139 2.60 -3.59 3.38
N GLU A 140 3.77 -3.70 2.74
CA GLU A 140 4.60 -4.90 2.93
C GLU A 140 5.39 -4.81 4.24
N ARG A 141 4.86 -5.40 5.31
CA ARG A 141 5.49 -5.36 6.65
C ARG A 141 6.63 -6.37 6.78
N GLY A 142 6.59 -7.44 6.00
CA GLY A 142 7.61 -8.47 6.04
C GLY A 142 8.97 -7.96 5.59
N GLU A 143 9.01 -7.13 4.57
CA GLU A 143 10.25 -6.46 4.13
C GLU A 143 10.90 -5.62 5.24
N SER A 144 10.09 -4.91 6.04
CA SER A 144 10.58 -4.13 7.17
C SER A 144 11.17 -5.05 8.24
N GLY A 145 10.46 -6.13 8.60
CA GLY A 145 10.96 -7.15 9.53
C GLY A 145 12.26 -7.80 9.05
N TYR A 146 12.39 -8.05 7.75
CA TYR A 146 13.58 -8.69 7.17
C TYR A 146 14.83 -7.79 7.29
N ILE A 147 14.68 -6.51 6.95
CA ILE A 147 15.76 -5.52 7.07
C ILE A 147 16.11 -5.28 8.54
N GLN A 148 15.10 -5.09 9.40
CA GLN A 148 15.29 -4.92 10.83
C GLN A 148 16.02 -6.12 11.45
N GLY A 149 15.60 -7.34 11.10
CA GLY A 149 16.22 -8.59 11.55
C GLY A 149 17.67 -8.71 11.09
N THR A 150 17.96 -8.39 9.83
CA THR A 150 19.32 -8.42 9.26
C THR A 150 20.26 -7.49 10.02
N ILE A 151 19.83 -6.25 10.23
CA ILE A 151 20.62 -5.26 10.98
C ILE A 151 20.80 -5.71 12.42
N ALA A 152 19.71 -6.14 13.08
CA ALA A 152 19.75 -6.50 14.50
C ALA A 152 20.66 -7.71 14.77
N ALA A 153 20.58 -8.75 13.94
CA ALA A 153 21.41 -9.95 14.05
C ALA A 153 22.92 -9.65 13.94
N LYS A 154 23.29 -8.71 13.05
CA LYS A 154 24.68 -8.33 12.78
C LYS A 154 25.23 -7.28 13.75
N MET A 155 24.35 -6.43 14.28
CA MET A 155 24.76 -5.33 15.17
C MET A 155 24.82 -5.75 16.63
N THR A 156 23.95 -6.65 17.10
CA THR A 156 23.94 -7.09 18.51
C THR A 156 25.30 -7.63 18.96
N LYS A 157 25.66 -7.31 20.21
CA LYS A 157 26.84 -7.79 20.93
C LYS A 157 26.47 -8.70 22.10
N THR A 158 25.23 -8.59 22.57
CA THR A 158 24.67 -9.36 23.69
C THR A 158 23.84 -10.55 23.24
N ASN A 159 23.54 -10.66 21.93
CA ASN A 159 22.61 -11.64 21.37
C ASN A 159 21.18 -11.46 21.91
N LYS A 160 20.80 -10.24 22.32
CA LYS A 160 19.46 -9.90 22.82
C LYS A 160 18.92 -8.70 22.06
N ILE A 161 17.82 -8.92 21.34
CA ILE A 161 17.12 -7.90 20.57
C ILE A 161 15.81 -7.58 21.30
N GLY A 162 15.55 -6.31 21.56
CA GLY A 162 14.30 -5.83 22.13
C GLY A 162 13.29 -5.46 21.05
N TYR A 163 12.05 -5.92 21.20
CA TYR A 163 10.90 -5.51 20.39
C TYR A 163 9.82 -4.93 21.31
N VAL A 164 9.37 -3.71 21.04
CA VAL A 164 8.27 -3.09 21.80
C VAL A 164 7.09 -2.82 20.88
N SER A 165 5.92 -3.35 21.24
CA SER A 165 4.64 -3.07 20.57
C SER A 165 3.56 -2.74 21.61
N ALA A 166 2.40 -2.27 21.16
CA ALA A 166 1.26 -2.09 22.06
C ALA A 166 0.49 -3.39 22.26
N PHE A 167 0.13 -4.07 21.18
CA PHE A 167 -0.66 -5.30 21.20
C PHE A 167 -0.07 -6.32 20.20
N GLU A 168 -0.46 -7.58 20.36
CA GLU A 168 -0.40 -8.56 19.28
C GLU A 168 -1.46 -8.17 18.24
N ALA A 169 -1.03 -7.98 17.00
CA ALA A 169 -1.88 -7.54 15.91
C ALA A 169 -1.30 -8.05 14.58
N PRO A 170 -2.14 -8.52 13.62
CA PRO A 170 -1.65 -9.19 12.43
C PRO A 170 -0.52 -8.45 11.67
N HIS A 171 -0.63 -7.12 11.58
CA HIS A 171 0.35 -6.28 10.89
C HIS A 171 1.69 -6.10 11.64
N THR A 172 1.69 -6.13 12.98
CA THR A 172 2.92 -6.12 13.78
C THR A 172 3.49 -7.53 13.93
N ASP A 173 2.63 -8.55 13.92
CA ASP A 173 3.03 -9.94 14.07
C ASP A 173 3.80 -10.42 12.82
N LYS A 174 3.37 -10.05 11.61
CA LYS A 174 4.12 -10.30 10.36
C LYS A 174 5.55 -9.76 10.42
N GLU A 175 5.69 -8.50 10.85
CA GLU A 175 7.01 -7.86 11.00
C GLU A 175 7.86 -8.60 12.05
N LEU A 176 7.29 -8.91 13.21
CA LEU A 176 7.99 -9.56 14.32
C LEU A 176 8.41 -11.01 13.99
N GLU A 177 7.54 -11.80 13.36
CA GLU A 177 7.87 -13.19 13.01
C GLU A 177 8.98 -13.25 11.96
N ILE A 178 8.95 -12.40 10.93
CA ILE A 178 10.04 -12.32 9.95
C ILE A 178 11.34 -11.84 10.61
N LEU A 179 11.26 -10.83 11.50
CA LEU A 179 12.42 -10.37 12.26
C LEU A 179 13.04 -11.53 13.05
N LYS A 180 12.23 -12.34 13.76
CA LYS A 180 12.69 -13.53 14.50
C LYS A 180 13.35 -14.56 13.58
N GLU A 181 12.74 -14.86 12.44
CA GLU A 181 13.26 -15.84 11.48
C GLU A 181 14.62 -15.41 10.93
N VAL A 182 14.75 -14.16 10.48
CA VAL A 182 16.00 -13.62 9.95
C VAL A 182 17.07 -13.53 11.03
N VAL A 183 16.71 -13.13 12.26
CA VAL A 183 17.66 -13.14 13.38
C VAL A 183 18.16 -14.55 13.67
N ALA A 184 17.26 -15.54 13.70
CA ALA A 184 17.64 -16.93 13.95
C ALA A 184 18.50 -17.53 12.82
N GLU A 185 18.27 -17.13 11.57
CA GLU A 185 19.07 -17.56 10.42
C GLU A 185 20.50 -16.99 10.48
N LEU A 186 20.64 -15.69 10.73
CA LEU A 186 21.92 -14.98 10.65
C LEU A 186 22.73 -15.04 11.95
N ASN A 187 22.05 -15.16 13.09
CA ASN A 187 22.67 -15.27 14.41
C ASN A 187 21.87 -16.26 15.30
N PRO A 188 22.14 -17.57 15.21
CA PRO A 188 21.40 -18.59 15.95
C PRO A 188 21.48 -18.51 17.48
N GLU A 189 22.43 -17.74 18.01
CA GLU A 189 22.58 -17.50 19.46
C GLU A 189 21.74 -16.30 19.93
N ALA A 190 21.24 -15.48 19.00
CA ALA A 190 20.44 -14.32 19.29
C ALA A 190 18.97 -14.66 19.55
N GLU A 191 18.37 -13.89 20.46
CA GLU A 191 16.96 -14.01 20.82
C GLU A 191 16.29 -12.65 20.68
N VAL A 192 15.11 -12.65 20.05
CA VAL A 192 14.20 -11.49 20.01
C VAL A 192 13.22 -11.59 21.17
N ILE A 193 13.17 -10.53 21.97
CA ILE A 193 12.32 -10.45 23.14
C ILE A 193 11.28 -9.35 22.91
N ALA A 194 10.01 -9.74 22.80
CA ALA A 194 8.90 -8.82 22.69
C ALA A 194 8.30 -8.44 24.05
N VAL A 195 7.94 -7.17 24.22
CA VAL A 195 7.11 -6.66 25.33
C VAL A 195 5.97 -5.82 24.77
N TYR A 196 4.76 -6.09 25.26
CA TYR A 196 3.54 -5.40 24.85
C TYR A 196 3.07 -4.43 25.94
N THR A 197 2.87 -3.16 25.59
CA THR A 197 2.42 -2.12 26.55
C THR A 197 0.93 -2.17 26.85
N SER A 198 0.14 -2.83 25.99
CA SER A 198 -1.33 -2.80 25.99
C SER A 198 -1.93 -1.39 25.83
N ASP A 199 -1.18 -0.45 25.24
CA ASP A 199 -1.66 0.91 24.94
C ASP A 199 -0.80 1.56 23.83
N TRP A 200 -1.45 2.05 22.76
CA TRP A 200 -0.77 2.65 21.60
C TRP A 200 -0.20 4.06 21.86
N ALA A 201 -0.62 4.73 22.93
CA ALA A 201 -0.33 6.14 23.19
C ALA A 201 0.42 6.39 24.52
N ASP A 202 0.41 5.44 25.46
CA ASP A 202 1.07 5.61 26.76
C ASP A 202 2.61 5.55 26.66
N VAL A 203 3.21 6.74 26.64
CA VAL A 203 4.67 6.94 26.60
C VAL A 203 5.38 6.38 27.85
N ASN A 204 4.72 6.39 29.02
CA ASN A 204 5.33 5.87 30.25
C ASN A 204 5.41 4.35 30.21
N LEU A 205 4.36 3.67 29.75
CA LEU A 205 4.38 2.22 29.56
C LEU A 205 5.42 1.82 28.51
N ALA A 206 5.54 2.58 27.41
CA ALA A 206 6.60 2.37 26.42
C ALA A 206 8.01 2.50 27.02
N LYS A 207 8.27 3.54 27.84
CA LYS A 207 9.55 3.68 28.55
C LYS A 207 9.82 2.50 29.48
N GLN A 208 8.85 2.10 30.29
CA GLN A 208 8.99 0.95 31.20
C GLN A 208 9.29 -0.36 30.44
N ALA A 209 8.64 -0.58 29.30
CA ALA A 209 8.88 -1.74 28.46
C ALA A 209 10.31 -1.74 27.88
N ALA A 210 10.77 -0.60 27.34
CA ALA A 210 12.12 -0.45 26.82
C ALA A 210 13.18 -0.63 27.93
N ASP A 211 13.00 0.02 29.08
CA ASP A 211 13.87 -0.15 30.25
C ASP A 211 13.94 -1.61 30.71
N SER A 212 12.80 -2.32 30.75
CA SER A 212 12.77 -3.73 31.13
C SER A 212 13.55 -4.63 30.17
N LEU A 213 13.53 -4.34 28.86
CA LEU A 213 14.28 -5.08 27.86
C LEU A 213 15.79 -4.81 27.98
N ALA A 214 16.17 -3.55 28.21
CA ALA A 214 17.56 -3.17 28.44
C ALA A 214 18.14 -3.84 29.70
N ASP A 215 17.35 -3.89 30.78
CA ASP A 215 17.72 -4.56 32.03
C ASP A 215 17.86 -6.08 31.85
N ARG A 216 17.20 -6.66 30.83
CA ARG A 216 17.35 -8.06 30.39
C ARG A 216 18.51 -8.26 29.41
N GLY A 217 19.26 -7.19 29.11
CA GLY A 217 20.47 -7.20 28.31
C GLY A 217 20.26 -6.90 26.84
N ALA A 218 19.08 -6.46 26.39
CA ALA A 218 18.88 -6.06 25.00
C ALA A 218 19.74 -4.86 24.62
N ASP A 219 20.42 -4.94 23.47
CA ASP A 219 21.30 -3.88 22.96
C ASP A 219 20.90 -3.35 21.56
N ILE A 220 20.02 -4.05 20.85
CA ILE A 220 19.36 -3.55 19.65
C ILE A 220 17.86 -3.49 19.89
N PHE A 221 17.23 -2.38 19.56
CA PHE A 221 15.80 -2.16 19.72
C PHE A 221 15.12 -1.92 18.38
N THR A 222 13.95 -2.52 18.24
CA THR A 222 12.99 -2.33 17.14
C THR A 222 11.61 -2.15 17.77
N THR A 223 10.68 -1.49 17.08
CA THR A 223 9.38 -1.16 17.66
C THR A 223 8.28 -1.15 16.60
N ALA A 224 7.04 -1.31 17.03
CA ALA A 224 5.87 -1.37 16.14
C ALA A 224 4.96 -0.12 16.22
N PHE A 225 5.37 0.91 16.96
CA PHE A 225 4.53 2.07 17.26
C PHE A 225 5.34 3.27 17.76
N HIS A 226 4.78 4.46 17.59
CA HIS A 226 5.49 5.73 17.79
C HIS A 226 6.01 5.96 19.23
N PRO A 227 5.21 5.79 20.32
CA PRO A 227 5.75 5.90 21.68
C PRO A 227 6.87 4.91 21.99
N GLY A 228 6.78 3.68 21.48
CA GLY A 228 7.84 2.68 21.57
C GLY A 228 9.14 3.18 20.95
N ASN A 229 9.07 3.67 19.72
CA ASN A 229 10.23 4.20 18.98
C ASN A 229 10.92 5.33 19.75
N MET A 230 10.14 6.31 20.23
CA MET A 230 10.66 7.42 21.04
C MET A 230 11.31 6.94 22.34
N ALA A 231 10.69 5.98 23.03
CA ALA A 231 11.21 5.41 24.27
C ALA A 231 12.54 4.68 24.05
N ALA A 232 12.65 3.89 22.98
CA ALA A 232 13.88 3.18 22.62
C ALA A 232 15.02 4.16 22.27
N ILE A 233 14.73 5.23 21.52
CA ILE A 233 15.72 6.26 21.18
C ILE A 233 16.21 6.98 22.43
N GLN A 234 15.29 7.41 23.30
CA GLN A 234 15.63 8.05 24.56
C GLN A 234 16.48 7.15 25.46
N LEU A 235 16.11 5.87 25.56
CA LEU A 235 16.88 4.86 26.29
C LEU A 235 18.30 4.72 25.72
N ALA A 236 18.44 4.65 24.41
CA ALA A 236 19.74 4.51 23.74
C ALA A 236 20.63 5.75 23.91
N GLN A 237 20.03 6.94 24.06
CA GLN A 237 20.76 8.17 24.42
C GLN A 237 21.17 8.19 25.90
N GLU A 238 20.39 7.56 26.78
CA GLU A 238 20.65 7.49 28.21
C GLU A 238 21.67 6.39 28.59
N ARG A 239 21.78 5.33 27.77
CA ARG A 239 22.59 4.14 28.05
C ARG A 239 23.50 3.78 26.88
N ASP A 240 24.81 3.75 27.13
CA ASP A 240 25.81 3.40 26.14
C ASP A 240 25.63 1.97 25.59
N GLY A 241 25.94 1.79 24.31
CA GLY A 241 25.96 0.47 23.65
C GLY A 241 24.61 -0.05 23.22
N ILE A 242 23.53 0.73 23.39
CA ILE A 242 22.20 0.43 22.87
C ILE A 242 21.99 1.19 21.56
N TYR A 243 21.38 0.53 20.57
CA TYR A 243 21.03 1.12 19.28
C TYR A 243 19.58 0.81 18.89
N VAL A 244 19.03 1.64 18.02
CA VAL A 244 17.63 1.55 17.58
C VAL A 244 17.55 1.45 16.05
N ILE A 245 16.66 0.60 15.57
CA ILE A 245 16.20 0.61 14.19
C ILE A 245 14.80 1.20 14.20
N GLY A 246 14.65 2.39 13.64
CA GLY A 246 13.39 3.14 13.63
C GLY A 246 12.36 2.56 12.66
N MET A 247 11.13 3.05 12.74
CA MET A 247 9.99 2.56 11.96
C MET A 247 9.07 3.70 11.51
N GLN A 248 8.36 3.49 10.39
CA GLN A 248 7.39 4.38 9.74
C GLN A 248 7.94 5.71 9.23
N VAL A 249 8.65 6.46 10.08
CA VAL A 249 9.24 7.78 9.79
C VAL A 249 10.72 7.80 10.11
N ASP A 250 11.47 8.67 9.42
CA ASP A 250 12.91 8.74 9.60
C ASP A 250 13.23 9.34 10.98
N SER A 251 13.79 8.50 11.84
CA SER A 251 14.14 8.85 13.21
C SER A 251 15.57 9.39 13.34
N TYR A 252 16.32 9.52 12.23
CA TYR A 252 17.72 9.95 12.25
C TYR A 252 17.95 11.25 13.02
N ASP A 253 17.14 12.29 12.77
CA ASP A 253 17.33 13.61 13.38
C ASP A 253 17.04 13.60 14.90
N LEU A 254 16.41 12.55 15.43
CA LEU A 254 16.19 12.37 16.87
C LEU A 254 17.43 11.87 17.60
N GLY A 255 18.34 11.18 16.92
CA GLY A 255 19.50 10.54 17.55
C GLY A 255 20.43 9.88 16.54
N PRO A 256 21.21 10.64 15.75
CA PRO A 256 21.99 10.09 14.64
C PRO A 256 23.13 9.14 15.08
N ASP A 257 23.52 9.19 16.36
CA ASP A 257 24.50 8.29 16.93
C ASP A 257 23.88 6.98 17.46
N VAL A 258 22.57 6.96 17.74
CA VAL A 258 21.90 5.79 18.35
C VAL A 258 20.89 5.11 17.41
N VAL A 259 20.34 5.84 16.45
CA VAL A 259 19.47 5.32 15.39
C VAL A 259 20.35 4.82 14.24
N LEU A 260 20.28 3.53 13.94
CA LEU A 260 21.07 2.90 12.87
C LEU A 260 20.52 3.24 11.48
N THR A 261 19.20 3.16 11.33
CA THR A 261 18.40 3.61 10.19
C THR A 261 16.93 3.51 10.60
N SER A 262 16.00 3.78 9.70
CA SER A 262 14.57 3.52 9.90
C SER A 262 13.98 2.81 8.68
N THR A 263 13.09 1.84 8.89
CA THR A 263 12.25 1.29 7.81
C THR A 263 11.00 2.15 7.66
N LEU A 264 10.93 2.90 6.56
CA LEU A 264 9.91 3.92 6.34
C LEU A 264 8.74 3.34 5.56
N THR A 265 7.54 3.86 5.84
CA THR A 265 6.33 3.48 5.12
C THR A 265 5.65 4.73 4.58
N ASN A 266 5.21 4.67 3.32
CA ASN A 266 4.53 5.72 2.61
C ASN A 266 3.13 5.26 2.19
N THR A 267 2.13 5.53 3.04
CA THR A 267 0.74 5.19 2.79
C THR A 267 0.16 5.89 1.56
N THR A 268 0.62 7.10 1.24
CA THR A 268 0.24 7.81 0.01
C THR A 268 0.56 6.98 -1.23
N MET A 269 1.74 6.36 -1.28
CA MET A 269 2.14 5.47 -2.37
C MET A 269 1.31 4.18 -2.41
N VAL A 270 0.95 3.60 -1.26
CA VAL A 270 0.06 2.42 -1.19
C VAL A 270 -1.27 2.71 -1.88
N VAL A 271 -1.92 3.83 -1.52
CA VAL A 271 -3.21 4.23 -2.09
C VAL A 271 -3.10 4.54 -3.58
N ARG A 272 -2.09 5.31 -3.98
CA ARG A 272 -1.84 5.64 -5.39
C ARG A 272 -1.61 4.37 -6.22
N ASN A 273 -0.80 3.44 -5.74
CA ASN A 273 -0.51 2.20 -6.45
C ASN A 273 -1.71 1.25 -6.49
N ALA A 274 -2.53 1.19 -5.44
CA ALA A 274 -3.78 0.44 -5.45
C ALA A 274 -4.75 0.94 -6.53
N ILE A 275 -4.89 2.26 -6.68
CA ILE A 275 -5.69 2.85 -7.75
C ILE A 275 -5.08 2.50 -9.12
N LYS A 276 -3.76 2.65 -9.28
CA LYS A 276 -3.04 2.29 -10.51
C LYS A 276 -3.30 0.85 -10.93
N ASP A 277 -3.18 -0.10 -10.01
CA ASP A 277 -3.38 -1.53 -10.31
C ASP A 277 -4.81 -1.81 -10.72
N VAL A 278 -5.79 -1.13 -10.11
CA VAL A 278 -7.20 -1.23 -10.52
C VAL A 278 -7.43 -0.70 -11.93
N LEU A 279 -6.87 0.48 -12.25
CA LEU A 279 -7.01 1.10 -13.56
C LEU A 279 -6.31 0.30 -14.68
N GLU A 280 -5.16 -0.31 -14.37
CA GLU A 280 -4.39 -1.10 -15.33
C GLU A 280 -4.86 -2.57 -15.41
N GLY A 281 -5.77 -3.00 -14.52
CA GLY A 281 -6.24 -4.39 -14.45
C GLY A 281 -5.17 -5.36 -13.92
N ASN A 282 -4.20 -4.87 -13.14
CA ASN A 282 -3.12 -5.67 -12.56
C ASN A 282 -3.48 -6.33 -11.22
N TYR A 283 -4.76 -6.30 -10.84
CA TYR A 283 -5.25 -6.94 -9.62
C TYR A 283 -6.15 -8.12 -9.93
N LYS A 284 -6.22 -9.05 -8.98
CA LYS A 284 -7.20 -10.13 -8.98
C LYS A 284 -8.24 -9.84 -7.90
N PRO A 285 -9.53 -9.79 -8.23
CA PRO A 285 -10.57 -9.72 -7.20
C PRO A 285 -10.45 -10.90 -6.23
N GLY A 286 -10.68 -10.64 -4.94
CA GLY A 286 -10.55 -11.64 -3.88
C GLY A 286 -9.13 -11.91 -3.42
N THR A 287 -8.17 -11.05 -3.78
CA THR A 287 -6.79 -11.12 -3.27
C THR A 287 -6.37 -9.83 -2.58
N SER A 288 -5.34 -9.95 -1.77
CA SER A 288 -4.59 -8.84 -1.19
C SER A 288 -3.50 -8.40 -2.17
N ALA A 289 -3.37 -7.10 -2.38
CA ALA A 289 -2.21 -6.50 -3.02
C ALA A 289 -1.35 -5.87 -1.92
N THR A 290 -0.07 -6.22 -1.89
CA THR A 290 0.88 -5.71 -0.91
C THR A 290 1.90 -4.83 -1.61
N TYR A 291 2.19 -3.68 -1.01
CA TYR A 291 3.03 -2.64 -1.58
C TYR A 291 4.24 -2.41 -0.69
N GLY A 292 5.43 -2.63 -1.25
CA GLY A 292 6.69 -2.63 -0.52
C GLY A 292 7.75 -1.71 -1.13
N TYR A 293 9.01 -2.10 -1.00
CA TYR A 293 10.16 -1.38 -1.54
C TYR A 293 10.10 -1.28 -3.07
N LYS A 294 9.58 -2.33 -3.72
CA LYS A 294 9.44 -2.40 -5.17
C LYS A 294 8.48 -1.35 -5.72
N GLU A 295 7.37 -1.13 -5.02
CA GLU A 295 6.33 -0.17 -5.40
C GLU A 295 6.57 1.23 -4.80
N GLY A 296 7.67 1.41 -4.05
CA GLY A 296 8.02 2.68 -3.39
C GLY A 296 7.16 3.01 -2.17
N ALA A 297 6.38 2.04 -1.67
CA ALA A 297 5.61 2.17 -0.44
C ALA A 297 6.49 1.98 0.80
N ASN A 298 7.59 1.24 0.69
CA ASN A 298 8.65 1.21 1.71
C ASN A 298 9.92 1.90 1.22
N SER A 299 10.67 2.49 2.16
CA SER A 299 12.00 3.04 1.89
C SER A 299 12.90 2.97 3.13
N LEU A 300 14.18 3.32 2.96
CA LEU A 300 15.12 3.42 4.09
C LEU A 300 15.31 4.88 4.48
N GLY A 301 15.36 5.12 5.78
CA GLY A 301 15.81 6.38 6.36
C GLY A 301 17.32 6.56 6.24
N LYS A 302 17.81 7.73 6.66
CA LYS A 302 19.26 8.00 6.69
C LYS A 302 19.96 6.99 7.60
N PHE A 303 21.16 6.59 7.21
CA PHE A 303 22.02 5.76 8.06
C PHE A 303 22.66 6.58 9.18
N GLY A 304 22.60 6.04 10.39
CA GLY A 304 23.26 6.57 11.57
C GLY A 304 24.78 6.53 11.50
N ASN A 305 25.41 7.34 12.34
CA ASN A 305 26.87 7.48 12.41
C ASN A 305 27.58 6.20 12.87
N ASN A 306 26.90 5.39 13.70
CA ASN A 306 27.45 4.17 14.27
C ASN A 306 27.09 2.89 13.49
N MET A 307 26.43 3.01 12.35
CA MET A 307 26.24 1.89 11.44
C MET A 307 27.53 1.63 10.64
N PRO A 308 28.12 0.43 10.66
CA PRO A 308 29.32 0.12 9.88
C PRO A 308 29.08 0.29 8.38
N GLU A 309 30.05 0.84 7.65
CA GLU A 309 29.89 1.14 6.21
C GLU A 309 29.61 -0.12 5.37
N GLU A 310 30.27 -1.24 5.69
CA GLU A 310 30.01 -2.53 5.05
C GLU A 310 28.55 -2.96 5.22
N LEU A 311 27.99 -2.76 6.41
CA LEU A 311 26.60 -3.09 6.68
C LEU A 311 25.64 -2.14 5.96
N LYS A 312 25.97 -0.84 5.80
CA LYS A 312 25.15 0.09 5.00
C LYS A 312 25.06 -0.40 3.55
N THR A 313 26.20 -0.71 2.94
CA THR A 313 26.23 -1.23 1.56
C THR A 313 25.47 -2.55 1.44
N GLU A 314 25.59 -3.45 2.42
CA GLU A 314 24.84 -4.70 2.45
C GLU A 314 23.32 -4.45 2.50
N ILE A 315 22.87 -3.52 3.34
CA ILE A 315 21.44 -3.20 3.47
C ILE A 315 20.89 -2.47 2.25
N GLU A 316 21.66 -1.59 1.62
CA GLU A 316 21.30 -0.98 0.34
C GLU A 316 21.15 -2.04 -0.76
N GLN A 317 22.09 -2.99 -0.83
CA GLN A 317 22.01 -4.09 -1.79
C GLN A 317 20.83 -5.03 -1.50
N LEU A 318 20.55 -5.30 -0.22
CA LEU A 318 19.39 -6.08 0.20
C LEU A 318 18.09 -5.43 -0.26
N VAL A 319 17.95 -4.11 -0.13
CA VAL A 319 16.78 -3.39 -0.66
C VAL A 319 16.64 -3.56 -2.17
N GLU A 320 17.74 -3.48 -2.92
CA GLU A 320 17.70 -3.70 -4.38
C GLU A 320 17.36 -5.16 -4.74
N ASP A 321 17.78 -6.13 -3.92
CA ASP A 321 17.43 -7.53 -4.12
C ASP A 321 15.98 -7.84 -3.73
N ILE A 322 15.44 -7.19 -2.71
CA ILE A 322 14.00 -7.20 -2.35
C ILE A 322 13.18 -6.65 -3.52
N LYS A 323 13.53 -5.48 -4.05
CA LYS A 323 12.85 -4.87 -5.21
C LYS A 323 12.88 -5.77 -6.45
N ALA A 324 13.87 -6.63 -6.56
CA ALA A 324 14.06 -7.57 -7.67
C ALA A 324 13.46 -8.96 -7.40
N ASP A 325 12.68 -9.13 -6.33
CA ASP A 325 12.06 -10.39 -5.90
C ASP A 325 13.08 -11.54 -5.73
N LYS A 326 14.32 -11.24 -5.32
CA LYS A 326 15.37 -12.24 -5.09
C LYS A 326 15.45 -12.74 -3.65
N VAL A 327 14.71 -12.10 -2.74
CA VAL A 327 14.64 -12.45 -1.33
C VAL A 327 13.28 -13.09 -1.08
N ASP A 328 13.31 -14.27 -0.47
CA ASP A 328 12.09 -14.98 -0.08
C ASP A 328 11.60 -14.45 1.27
N ILE A 329 10.46 -13.76 1.26
CA ILE A 329 9.84 -13.13 2.45
C ILE A 329 8.47 -13.79 2.67
N ASN A 330 8.45 -15.11 2.76
CA ASN A 330 7.24 -15.91 2.91
C ASN A 330 7.11 -16.45 4.35
N THR A 331 6.47 -15.66 5.21
CA THR A 331 6.07 -16.10 6.56
C THR A 331 4.58 -15.90 6.71
N ASP A 332 3.80 -16.97 6.54
CA ASP A 332 2.33 -16.90 6.62
C ASP A 332 1.89 -16.45 8.03
N VAL A 333 1.27 -15.27 8.14
CA VAL A 333 0.66 -14.78 9.37
C VAL A 333 -0.87 -14.74 9.22
N PRO A 334 -1.61 -15.54 10.03
CA PRO A 334 -3.06 -15.57 9.97
C PRO A 334 -3.68 -14.18 10.14
N GLY A 335 -4.52 -13.78 9.18
CA GLY A 335 -5.19 -12.48 9.18
C GLY A 335 -4.34 -11.34 8.61
N TYR A 336 -3.14 -11.63 8.11
CA TYR A 336 -2.30 -10.68 7.37
C TYR A 336 -2.10 -11.05 5.90
N ASP A 337 -1.96 -12.34 5.59
CA ASP A 337 -1.80 -12.85 4.23
C ASP A 337 -3.16 -13.25 3.60
#